data_AF-A0A915YJH2-F1
#
_entry.id   AF-A0A915YJH2-F1
#
_cell.length_a   1.000
_cell.length_b   1.000
_cell.length_c   1.000
_cell.angle_alpha   90.00
_cell.angle_beta   90.00
_cell.angle_gamma   90.00
#
_symmetry.space_group_name_H-M   'P 1'
#
loop_
_entity.id
_entity.type
_entity.pdbx_description
1 polymer ?
#
loop_
_entity_poly.entity_id
_entity_poly.type
_entity_poly.pdbx_seq_one_letter_code
_entity_poly.pdbx_strand_id
1 'polypeptide(L)'
;MAKLELKGLSVQELNEELENTQKHYYSLKFNNAVSSLENTAEIKSVRRNIARIKTEIRAKELVDSTQKRDKIQARRRLAKKIKK
;
A
#
# COMPACT_ATOMS: atom_id res chain seq x y z
N MET A 1 -17.08 -4.09 8.66
CA MET A 1 -16.27 -3.22 7.77
C MET A 1 -15.82 -4.06 6.60
N ALA A 2 -16.40 -3.84 5.42
CA ALA A 2 -15.96 -4.51 4.20
C ALA A 2 -14.47 -4.24 4.00
N LYS A 3 -13.70 -5.31 3.86
CA LYS A 3 -12.30 -5.26 3.48
C LYS A 3 -12.27 -4.62 2.10
N LEU A 4 -11.61 -3.47 1.92
CA LEU A 4 -11.24 -3.09 0.55
C LEU A 4 -10.39 -4.26 0.04
N GLU A 5 -10.79 -4.84 -1.08
CA GLU A 5 -10.10 -5.95 -1.74
C GLU A 5 -8.80 -5.45 -2.40
N LEU A 6 -7.90 -4.87 -1.58
CA LEU A 6 -6.61 -4.32 -2.00
C LEU A 6 -5.63 -5.40 -2.47
N LYS A 7 -5.94 -6.68 -2.20
CA LYS A 7 -5.08 -7.81 -2.51
C LYS A 7 -5.00 -8.12 -4.01
N GLY A 8 -6.05 -7.78 -4.77
CA GLY A 8 -6.13 -8.05 -6.21
C GLY A 8 -5.43 -7.01 -7.09
N LEU A 9 -5.17 -5.83 -6.55
CA LEU A 9 -4.66 -4.69 -7.31
C LEU A 9 -3.15 -4.77 -7.53
N SER A 10 -2.70 -4.28 -8.68
CA SER A 10 -1.29 -4.05 -8.99
C SER A 10 -0.72 -2.90 -8.16
N VAL A 11 0.61 -2.78 -8.12
CA VAL A 11 1.27 -1.67 -7.38
C VAL A 11 0.91 -0.31 -7.98
N GLN A 12 0.70 -0.24 -9.30
CA GLN A 12 0.31 1.00 -9.98
C GLN A 12 -1.10 1.42 -9.61
N GLU A 13 -2.06 0.50 -9.68
CA GLU A 13 -3.45 0.77 -9.29
C GLU A 13 -3.56 1.14 -7.81
N LEU A 14 -2.78 0.51 -6.92
CA LEU A 14 -2.72 0.87 -5.50
C LEU A 14 -2.19 2.30 -5.29
N ASN A 15 -1.26 2.77 -6.12
CA ASN A 15 -0.76 4.14 -6.05
C ASN A 15 -1.78 5.16 -6.57
N GLU A 16 -2.50 4.83 -7.64
CA GLU A 16 -3.59 5.67 -8.15
C GLU A 16 -4.73 5.78 -7.13
N GLU A 17 -5.13 4.65 -6.52
CA GLU A 17 -6.15 4.63 -5.48
C GLU A 17 -5.70 5.39 -4.24
N LEU A 18 -4.41 5.30 -3.87
CA LEU A 18 -3.83 6.09 -2.78
C LEU A 18 -3.96 7.59 -3.04
N GLU A 19 -3.65 8.06 -4.25
CA GLU A 19 -3.75 9.47 -4.61
C GLU A 19 -5.21 9.96 -4.57
N ASN A 20 -6.13 9.18 -5.13
CA ASN A 20 -7.56 9.48 -5.10
C ASN A 20 -8.10 9.55 -3.67
N THR A 21 -7.72 8.59 -2.82
CA THR A 21 -8.14 8.54 -1.41
C THR A 21 -7.56 9.72 -0.61
N GLN A 22 -6.34 10.17 -0.93
CA GLN A 22 -5.73 11.35 -0.32
C GLN A 22 -6.46 12.63 -0.71
N LYS A 23 -6.78 12.82 -2.00
CA LYS A 23 -7.59 13.97 -2.47
C LYS A 23 -8.91 14.03 -1.71
N HIS A 24 -9.61 12.90 -1.61
CA HIS A 24 -10.86 12.82 -0.85
C HIS A 24 -10.69 13.17 0.63
N TYR A 25 -9.62 12.70 1.28
CA TYR A 25 -9.30 13.08 2.66
C TYR A 25 -9.09 14.60 2.83
N TYR A 26 -8.39 15.24 1.89
CA TYR A 26 -8.17 16.68 1.93
C TYR A 26 -9.48 17.46 1.71
N SER A 27 -10.33 17.03 0.79
CA SER A 27 -11.66 17.62 0.60
C SER A 27 -12.51 17.51 1.86
N LEU A 28 -12.55 16.34 2.52
CA LEU A 28 -13.28 16.18 3.78
C LEU A 28 -12.70 17.05 4.90
N LYS A 29 -11.37 17.16 4.99
CA LYS A 29 -10.73 18.01 6.00
C LYS A 29 -11.02 19.50 5.74
N PHE A 30 -11.01 19.91 4.48
CA PHE A 30 -11.34 21.27 4.07
C PHE A 30 -12.81 21.58 4.37
N ASN A 31 -13.72 20.72 3.94
CA ASN A 31 -15.14 20.85 4.23
C ASN A 31 -15.38 20.96 5.73
N ASN A 32 -14.75 20.12 6.56
CA ASN A 32 -14.91 20.16 8.02
C ASN A 32 -14.40 21.45 8.67
N ALA A 33 -13.43 22.12 8.03
CA ALA A 33 -12.90 23.39 8.51
C ALA A 33 -13.77 24.58 8.09
N VAL A 34 -14.42 24.50 6.92
CA VAL A 34 -15.26 25.58 6.36
C VAL A 34 -16.70 25.49 6.87
N SER A 35 -17.27 24.29 6.89
CA SER A 35 -18.55 23.99 7.52
C SER A 35 -18.35 22.87 8.53
N SER A 36 -18.96 22.98 9.71
CA SER A 36 -18.97 21.87 10.67
C SER A 36 -19.59 20.65 9.99
N LEU A 37 -18.77 19.67 9.63
CA LEU A 37 -19.19 18.49 8.89
C LEU A 37 -20.11 17.65 9.77
N GLU A 38 -21.28 17.25 9.27
CA GLU A 38 -22.22 16.42 10.02
C GLU A 38 -21.65 15.05 10.38
N ASN A 39 -20.74 14.52 9.56
CA ASN A 39 -20.16 13.19 9.76
C ASN A 39 -18.62 13.18 9.81
N THR A 40 -18.05 13.62 10.93
CA THR A 40 -16.59 13.59 11.16
C THR A 40 -16.01 12.16 11.22
N ALA A 41 -16.85 11.12 11.37
CA ALA A 41 -16.39 9.73 11.42
C ALA A 41 -15.83 9.24 10.08
N GLU A 42 -16.28 9.82 8.97
CA GLU A 42 -15.77 9.54 7.62
C GLU A 42 -14.29 9.90 7.49
N ILE A 43 -13.86 11.02 8.07
CA ILE A 43 -12.45 11.43 8.09
C ILE A 43 -11.57 10.33 8.71
N LYS A 44 -12.05 9.71 9.80
CA LYS A 44 -11.36 8.61 10.48
C LYS A 44 -11.39 7.32 9.66
N SER A 45 -12.44 7.10 8.87
CA SER A 45 -12.55 5.95 7.95
C SER A 45 -11.55 6.08 6.79
N VAL A 46 -11.57 7.23 6.11
CA VAL A 46 -10.68 7.51 4.97
C VAL A 46 -9.21 7.49 5.40
N ARG A 47 -8.86 8.03 6.58
CA ARG A 47 -7.50 7.92 7.14
C ARG A 47 -7.06 6.47 7.33
N ARG A 48 -7.96 5.60 7.80
CA ARG A 48 -7.68 4.16 7.96
C ARG A 48 -7.50 3.48 6.60
N ASN A 49 -8.25 3.86 5.58
CA ASN A 49 -8.08 3.34 4.23
C ASN A 49 -6.72 3.72 3.63
N ILE A 50 -6.28 4.97 3.77
CA ILE A 50 -4.94 5.40 3.34
C ILE A 50 -3.85 4.55 4.01
N ALA A 51 -3.98 4.29 5.31
CA ALA A 51 -3.01 3.45 6.02
C ALA A 51 -2.96 2.02 5.47
N ARG A 52 -4.12 1.41 5.19
CA ARG A 52 -4.21 0.06 4.61
C ARG A 52 -3.56 -0.03 3.23
N ILE A 53 -3.82 0.93 2.35
CA ILE A 53 -3.21 0.98 1.01
C ILE A 53 -1.69 1.07 1.11
N LYS A 54 -1.16 1.94 1.99
CA LYS A 54 0.30 2.04 2.24
C LYS A 54 0.89 0.73 2.76
N THR A 55 0.19 0.03 3.65
CA THR A 55 0.64 -1.25 4.18
C THR A 55 0.74 -2.31 3.08
N GLU A 56 -0.24 -2.39 2.17
CA GLU A 56 -0.24 -3.36 1.06
C GLU A 56 0.88 -3.06 0.05
N ILE A 57 1.10 -1.79 -0.30
CA ILE A 57 2.24 -1.38 -1.14
C ILE A 57 3.55 -1.86 -0.50
N ARG A 58 3.73 -1.58 0.79
CA ARG A 58 4.94 -1.98 1.51
C ARG A 58 5.11 -3.50 1.59
N ALA A 59 4.01 -4.23 1.77
CA ALA A 59 4.04 -5.70 1.79
C ALA A 59 4.54 -6.26 0.45
N LYS A 60 4.05 -5.73 -0.68
CA LYS A 60 4.52 -6.12 -2.02
C LYS A 60 6.01 -5.81 -2.23
N GLU A 61 6.47 -4.62 -1.84
CA GLU A 61 7.90 -4.27 -1.90
C GLU A 61 8.81 -5.22 -1.10
N LEU A 62 8.37 -5.62 0.09
CA LEU A 62 9.13 -6.55 0.94
C LEU A 62 9.24 -7.93 0.27
N VAL A 63 8.15 -8.44 -0.31
CA VAL A 63 8.16 -9.70 -1.07
C VAL A 63 9.16 -9.61 -2.23
N ASP A 64 9.12 -8.54 -3.02
CA ASP A 64 10.07 -8.35 -4.12
C ASP A 64 11.53 -8.33 -3.65
N SER A 65 11.80 -7.71 -2.49
CA SER A 65 13.15 -7.67 -1.91
C SER A 65 13.64 -9.05 -1.44
N THR A 66 12.75 -9.87 -0.88
CA THR A 66 13.08 -11.24 -0.45
C THR A 66 13.37 -12.13 -1.65
N GLN A 67 12.54 -12.07 -2.70
CA GLN A 67 12.75 -12.83 -3.93
C GLN A 67 14.10 -12.49 -4.60
N LYS A 68 14.51 -11.23 -4.59
CA LYS A 68 15.83 -10.81 -5.10
C LYS A 68 16.97 -11.46 -4.31
N ARG A 69 16.86 -11.49 -2.98
CA ARG A 69 17.86 -12.13 -2.09
C ARG A 69 17.95 -13.62 -2.35
N ASP A 70 16.83 -14.31 -2.47
CA ASP A 70 16.79 -15.77 -2.69
C ASP A 70 17.41 -16.16 -4.03
N LYS A 71 17.13 -15.40 -5.09
CA LYS A 71 17.76 -15.57 -6.41
C LYS A 71 19.29 -15.39 -6.36
N ILE A 72 19.77 -14.41 -5.60
CA ILE A 72 21.22 -14.18 -5.41
C ILE A 72 21.85 -15.36 -4.67
N GLN A 73 21.22 -15.83 -3.60
CA GLN A 73 21.72 -16.97 -2.83
C GLN A 73 21.75 -18.25 -3.66
N ALA A 74 20.71 -18.52 -4.45
CA ALA A 74 20.64 -19.67 -5.35
C ALA A 74 21.79 -19.67 -6.38
N ARG A 75 22.04 -18.54 -7.05
CA ARG A 75 23.17 -18.37 -7.98
C ARG A 75 24.52 -18.61 -7.31
N ARG A 76 24.74 -18.07 -6.11
CA ARG A 76 25.98 -18.27 -5.34
C ARG A 76 26.21 -19.73 -4.97
N ARG A 77 25.17 -20.45 -4.53
CA ARG A 77 25.26 -21.89 -4.22
C ARG A 77 25.62 -22.70 -5.46
N LEU A 78 25.01 -22.39 -6.60
CA LEU A 78 25.25 -23.06 -7.87
C LEU A 78 26.68 -22.84 -8.38
N ALA A 79 27.18 -21.60 -8.32
CA ALA A 79 28.57 -21.27 -8.67
C ALA A 79 29.59 -22.00 -7.77
N LYS A 80 29.30 -22.16 -6.47
CA LYS A 80 30.16 -22.89 -5.53
C LYS A 80 30.18 -24.39 -5.82
N LYS A 81 29.08 -24.95 -6.35
CA LYS A 81 28.97 -26.35 -6.77
C LYS A 81 29.73 -26.64 -8.07
N ILE A 82 29.75 -25.70 -9.02
CA ILE A 82 30.49 -25.85 -10.29
C ILE A 82 32.02 -25.82 -10.07
N LYS A 83 32.49 -25.09 -9.05
CA LYS A 83 33.93 -24.96 -8.73
C LYS A 83 34.52 -26.14 -7.94
N LYS A 84 33.69 -27.09 -7.49
CA LYS A 84 34.10 -28.27 -6.73
C LYS A 84 34.02 -29.49 -7.63
#